data_AF-A0A0C1TQM4-F1
#
_entry.id   AF-A0A0C1TQM4-F1
#
_cell.length_a   1.000
_cell.length_b   1.000
_cell.length_c   1.000
_cell.angle_alpha   90.00
_cell.angle_beta   90.00
_cell.angle_gamma   90.00
#
_symmetry.space_group_name_H-M   'P 1'
#
loop_
_entity.id
_entity.type
_entity.pdbx_description
1 polymer ?
#
loop_
_entity_poly.entity_id
_entity_poly.type
_entity_poly.pdbx_seq_one_letter_code
_entity_poly.pdbx_strand_id
1 'polypeptide(L)'
;MKKRLVLAAIVSFGCYALPAFAQTEPTGKDGRLASCSSRDSLPERIARLEKEIAKGERVYTKAELDRLERKRDGAKDMLRVLMLGGRR
;
A
#
# COMPACT_ATOMS: atom_id res chain seq x y z
N MET A 1 46.52 -1.05 -18.72
CA MET A 1 45.28 -1.78 -18.34
C MET A 1 44.89 -1.36 -16.93
N LYS A 2 43.66 -0.86 -16.74
CA LYS A 2 43.13 -0.38 -15.44
C LYS A 2 42.44 -1.54 -14.72
N LYS A 3 42.87 -1.88 -13.50
CA LYS A 3 42.07 -2.66 -12.55
C LYS A 3 42.22 -2.03 -11.16
N ARG A 4 41.07 -1.56 -10.66
CA ARG A 4 40.83 -0.85 -9.39
C ARG A 4 41.06 -1.85 -8.24
N LEU A 5 41.99 -1.59 -7.32
CA LEU A 5 41.84 -0.84 -6.06
C LEU A 5 40.61 -1.22 -5.24
N VAL A 6 40.90 -1.43 -3.95
CA VAL A 6 40.03 -1.39 -2.76
C VAL A 6 39.47 -2.73 -2.33
N LEU A 7 40.06 -3.31 -1.28
CA LEU A 7 39.23 -3.79 -0.18
C LEU A 7 39.85 -3.31 1.13
N ALA A 8 39.04 -2.51 1.83
CA ALA A 8 39.41 -1.72 2.98
C ALA A 8 39.62 -2.58 4.23
N ALA A 9 40.43 -2.00 5.09
CA ALA A 9 41.03 -2.59 6.26
C ALA A 9 40.17 -2.30 7.52
N ILE A 10 40.12 -3.30 8.41
CA ILE A 10 40.21 -3.20 9.88
C ILE A 10 39.01 -2.59 10.65
N VAL A 11 38.60 -3.34 11.68
CA VAL A 11 38.53 -2.94 13.11
C VAL A 11 37.27 -3.53 13.73
N SER A 12 37.47 -4.68 14.36
CA SER A 12 36.60 -5.22 15.41
C SER A 12 36.50 -4.21 16.55
N PHE A 13 35.29 -3.86 16.99
CA PHE A 13 35.12 -3.13 18.26
C PHE A 13 33.83 -3.55 18.99
N GLY A 14 34.04 -4.25 20.11
CA GLY A 14 33.33 -4.03 21.37
C GLY A 14 31.86 -4.43 21.47
N CYS A 15 31.60 -5.68 21.90
CA CYS A 15 30.40 -6.00 22.66
C CYS A 15 30.43 -5.25 24.00
N TYR A 16 29.64 -4.18 24.12
CA TYR A 16 29.25 -3.63 25.42
C TYR A 16 27.72 -3.63 25.51
N ALA A 17 27.24 -4.45 26.43
CA ALA A 17 25.85 -4.60 26.78
C ALA A 17 25.38 -3.48 27.72
N LEU A 18 24.05 -3.28 27.68
CA LEU A 18 23.13 -2.66 28.67
C LEU A 18 22.77 -1.17 28.43
N PRO A 19 21.53 -0.71 28.78
CA PRO A 19 20.63 -1.31 29.77
C PRO A 19 19.12 -1.38 29.46
N ALA A 20 18.47 -2.19 30.30
CA ALA A 20 17.16 -1.99 30.95
C ALA A 20 15.89 -1.82 30.10
N PHE A 21 15.09 -2.89 30.12
CA PHE A 21 13.64 -2.86 30.02
C PHE A 21 13.05 -1.79 30.96
N ALA A 22 12.52 -0.71 30.40
CA ALA A 22 11.54 0.12 31.07
C ALA A 22 10.16 -0.36 30.62
N GLN A 23 9.53 -1.21 31.43
CA GLN A 23 8.11 -1.49 31.32
C GLN A 23 7.33 -0.24 31.75
N THR A 24 6.49 0.27 30.87
CA THR A 24 5.34 1.09 31.25
C THR A 24 4.26 0.93 30.19
N GLU A 25 3.55 -0.20 30.26
CA GLU A 25 2.10 -0.19 30.07
C GLU A 25 1.50 0.08 31.46
N PRO A 26 0.35 0.76 31.59
CA PRO A 26 -0.76 0.63 30.65
C PRO A 26 -1.43 1.95 30.25
N THR A 27 -2.45 1.80 29.40
CA THR A 27 -3.57 2.74 29.20
C THR A 27 -3.41 3.76 28.07
N GLY A 28 -3.89 3.37 26.89
CA GLY A 28 -4.21 4.28 25.80
C GLY A 28 -4.93 3.54 24.68
N LYS A 29 -6.25 3.41 24.81
CA LYS A 29 -7.16 2.85 23.80
C LYS A 29 -6.78 3.30 22.37
N ASP A 30 -6.57 2.32 21.49
CA ASP A 30 -6.93 2.33 20.06
C ASP A 30 -6.72 3.64 19.28
N GLY A 31 -5.47 4.12 19.21
CA GLY A 31 -5.15 5.33 18.44
C GLY A 31 -4.40 5.10 17.14
N ARG A 32 -3.90 3.89 16.87
CA ARG A 32 -3.07 3.65 15.68
C ARG A 32 -3.93 3.10 14.56
N LEU A 33 -4.61 4.01 13.84
CA LEU A 33 -5.00 3.75 12.45
C LEU A 33 -3.74 3.32 11.71
N ALA A 34 -3.61 2.01 11.48
CA ALA A 34 -2.58 1.44 10.65
C ALA A 34 -2.50 2.25 9.35
N SER A 35 -1.27 2.59 8.95
CA SER A 35 -0.93 3.46 7.84
C SER A 35 -1.85 3.24 6.62
N CYS A 36 -2.81 4.15 6.46
CA CYS A 36 -3.66 4.24 5.28
C CYS A 36 -2.83 4.75 4.09
N SER A 37 -1.95 3.91 3.58
CA SER A 37 -1.02 4.26 2.48
C SER A 37 -1.68 4.26 1.10
N SER A 38 -2.97 3.92 1.01
CA SER A 38 -3.83 4.28 -0.13
C SER A 38 -5.29 4.09 0.24
N ARG A 39 -5.84 5.00 1.06
CA ARG A 39 -7.29 5.07 1.28
C ARG A 39 -7.92 5.91 0.18
N ASP A 40 -7.68 5.52 -1.05
CA ASP A 40 -8.24 6.23 -2.17
C ASP A 40 -9.76 6.23 -2.07
N SER A 41 -10.36 7.38 -2.40
CA SER A 41 -11.80 7.47 -2.43
C SER A 41 -12.38 6.52 -3.49
N LEU A 42 -13.63 6.05 -3.30
CA LEU A 42 -14.29 5.21 -4.30
C LEU A 42 -14.27 5.83 -5.71
N PRO A 43 -14.52 7.15 -5.89
CA PRO A 43 -14.36 7.82 -7.18
C PRO A 43 -12.94 7.72 -7.76
N GLU A 44 -11.91 7.97 -6.95
CA GLU A 44 -10.51 7.86 -7.40
C GLU A 44 -10.15 6.44 -7.84
N ARG A 45 -10.64 5.45 -7.08
CA ARG A 45 -10.43 4.03 -7.40
C ARG A 45 -11.12 3.63 -8.70
N ILE A 46 -12.34 4.13 -8.95
CA ILE A 46 -13.05 3.94 -10.22
C ILE A 46 -12.25 4.56 -11.37
N ALA A 47 -11.79 5.82 -11.22
CA ALA A 47 -11.04 6.52 -12.25
C ALA A 47 -9.71 5.82 -12.59
N ARG A 48 -9.00 5.27 -11.60
CA ARG A 48 -7.79 4.47 -11.86
C ARG A 48 -8.10 3.18 -12.60
N LEU A 49 -9.15 2.46 -12.21
CA LEU A 49 -9.54 1.23 -12.91
C LEU A 49 -9.92 1.53 -14.37
N GLU A 50 -10.62 2.64 -14.64
CA GLU A 50 -10.95 3.07 -16.00
C GLU A 50 -9.69 3.41 -16.82
N LYS A 51 -8.68 4.05 -16.21
CA LYS A 51 -7.37 4.26 -16.86
C LYS A 51 -6.65 2.97 -17.20
N GLU A 52 -6.69 1.98 -16.31
CA GLU A 52 -6.07 0.67 -16.55
C GLU A 52 -6.81 -0.13 -17.63
N ILE A 53 -8.14 -0.12 -17.62
CA ILE A 53 -8.97 -0.74 -18.67
C ILE A 53 -8.72 -0.07 -20.02
N ALA A 54 -8.55 1.26 -20.06
CA ALA A 54 -8.25 2.00 -21.29
C ALA A 54 -6.91 1.60 -21.95
N LYS A 55 -5.98 0.97 -21.21
CA LYS A 55 -4.76 0.40 -21.81
C LYS A 55 -5.08 -0.82 -22.68
N GLY A 56 -6.20 -1.49 -22.44
CA GLY A 56 -6.74 -2.58 -23.26
C GLY A 56 -5.78 -3.76 -23.41
N GLU A 57 -5.97 -4.51 -24.51
CA GLU A 57 -5.20 -5.72 -24.80
C GLU A 57 -3.71 -5.47 -25.08
N ARG A 58 -3.29 -4.20 -25.18
CA ARG A 58 -1.88 -3.82 -25.31
C ARG A 58 -1.06 -4.15 -24.06
N VAL A 59 -1.70 -4.10 -22.89
CA VAL A 59 -1.03 -4.26 -21.59
C VAL A 59 -1.58 -5.45 -20.80
N TYR A 60 -2.85 -5.79 -21.02
CA TYR A 60 -3.55 -6.81 -20.27
C TYR A 60 -4.10 -7.91 -21.17
N THR A 61 -4.21 -9.12 -20.64
CA THR A 61 -4.99 -10.18 -21.28
C THR A 61 -6.49 -9.92 -21.15
N LYS A 62 -7.32 -10.55 -22.00
CA LYS A 62 -8.79 -10.48 -21.89
C LYS A 62 -9.30 -10.85 -20.49
N ALA A 63 -8.76 -11.92 -19.91
CA ALA A 63 -9.15 -12.35 -18.57
C ALA A 63 -8.79 -11.32 -17.47
N GLU A 64 -7.71 -10.56 -17.65
CA GLU A 64 -7.32 -9.48 -16.74
C GLU A 64 -8.19 -8.24 -16.92
N LEU A 65 -8.52 -7.88 -18.16
CA LEU A 65 -9.48 -6.81 -18.45
C LEU A 65 -10.85 -7.12 -17.82
N ASP A 66 -11.36 -8.34 -17.99
CA ASP A 66 -12.60 -8.77 -17.35
C ASP A 66 -12.55 -8.66 -15.81
N ARG A 67 -11.39 -8.94 -15.21
CA ARG A 67 -11.19 -8.77 -13.76
C ARG A 67 -11.17 -7.29 -13.36
N LEU A 68 -10.56 -6.42 -14.15
CA LEU A 68 -10.54 -4.98 -13.91
C LEU A 68 -11.93 -4.37 -14.06
N GLU A 69 -12.69 -4.80 -15.06
CA GLU A 69 -14.08 -4.38 -15.29
C GLU A 69 -14.99 -4.78 -14.12
N ARG A 70 -14.95 -6.06 -13.70
CA ARG A 70 -15.70 -6.50 -12.52
C ARG A 70 -15.36 -5.72 -11.26
N LYS A 71 -14.08 -5.38 -11.05
CA LYS A 71 -13.65 -4.56 -9.92
C LYS A 71 -14.20 -3.13 -10.02
N ARG A 72 -14.24 -2.56 -11.22
CA ARG A 72 -14.77 -1.23 -11.49
C ARG A 72 -16.27 -1.18 -11.23
N ASP A 73 -17.02 -2.17 -11.68
CA ASP A 73 -18.46 -2.25 -11.47
C ASP A 73 -18.81 -2.42 -9.99
N GLY A 74 -18.13 -3.31 -9.27
CA GLY A 74 -18.33 -3.44 -7.82
C GLY A 74 -18.03 -2.14 -7.05
N ALA A 75 -17.06 -1.34 -7.49
CA ALA A 75 -16.78 -0.03 -6.89
C ALA A 75 -17.87 1.00 -7.21
N LYS A 76 -18.40 1.00 -8.44
CA LYS A 76 -19.54 1.86 -8.84
C LYS A 76 -20.82 1.52 -8.08
N ASP A 77 -21.09 0.23 -7.89
CA ASP A 77 -22.25 -0.22 -7.12
C ASP A 77 -22.14 0.17 -5.65
N MET A 78 -20.96 0.00 -5.05
CA MET A 78 -20.71 0.46 -3.67
C MET A 78 -20.91 1.97 -3.53
N LEU A 79 -20.39 2.76 -4.48
CA LEU A 79 -20.59 4.21 -4.49
C LEU A 79 -22.08 4.56 -4.62
N ARG A 80 -22.83 3.86 -5.48
CA ARG A 80 -24.28 4.04 -5.63
C ARG A 80 -25.01 3.74 -4.33
N VAL A 81 -24.70 2.62 -3.66
CA VAL A 81 -25.31 2.24 -2.37
C VAL A 81 -25.03 3.29 -1.31
N LEU A 82 -23.81 3.83 -1.23
CA LEU A 82 -23.47 4.87 -0.27
C LEU A 82 -24.20 6.19 -0.56
N MET A 83 -24.32 6.58 -1.83
CA MET A 83 -25.05 7.79 -2.25
C MET A 83 -26.56 7.68 -1.98
N LEU A 84 -27.16 6.50 -2.19
CA LEU A 84 -28.59 6.26 -1.99
C LEU A 84 -28.94 5.93 -0.53
N GLY A 85 -28.04 5.27 0.19
CA GLY A 85 -28.22 4.84 1.58
C GLY A 85 -27.85 5.90 2.63
N GLY A 86 -27.19 6.99 2.22
CA GLY A 86 -26.81 8.11 3.10
C GLY A 86 -27.93 9.12 3.40
N ARG A 87 -29.14 8.92 2.86
CA ARG A 87 -30.35 9.68 3.24
C ARG A 87 -31.19 8.84 4.21
N ARG A 88 -30.88 8.90 5.50
CA ARG A 88 -31.81 8.56 6.58
C ARG A 88 -31.71 9.60 7.68
#